data_AF-A0A971XNX0-F1
#
_entry.id   AF-A0A971XNX0-F1
#
_cell.length_a   1.000
_cell.length_b   1.000
_cell.length_c   1.000
_cell.angle_alpha   90.00
_cell.angle_beta   90.00
_cell.angle_gamma   90.00
#
_symmetry.space_group_name_H-M   'P 1'
#
loop_
_entity.id
_entity.type
_entity.pdbx_description
1 polymer ?
#
loop_
_entity_poly.entity_id
_entity_poly.type
_entity_poly.pdbx_seq_one_letter_code
_entity_poly.pdbx_strand_id
1 'polypeptide(L)'
;MHFLTQPPRFLFFTGKGGVGKTSIACATAVQLATQSKRVLLVSTDPASNVGQVFGQRIGNQITAIAAVPNLWALEIDPQAAAQAYRDRIVGPVRGVLPDPEVKGIEESLSGACTTEIAAFDEFTALLTDAALTQDYQHIIFDTAPTGHTIRLLQLPGAWSSFLEAGKGDASCLGPLAGLEKQRSQYKAAVAALADPLRTRLVLVARAQRPTLREAARTHEELAAIGLSQQYLVINGVFPASETETDALAAAIYQKEQATLAGIPSVLQTLPRDQIALKPFNLVGLDALRHLLVETDAMFSAAAIELPNQFNAPNLSELVDEIAADGHGLVMVMGKGGVGKTTLAAAIAVELATRGLPVHLTTSDPAAHLADTLEGSLPNLALSRIDPQEATARYRQHVMDTKGAHLDAEGRALLEEDLRSPCTEEIAVFQAFSRAIREGGRKFVVMDTAPTGHTLLLLDATGAYHRDIARQMGETGVHFKTPMMQLQDPKQTKVLIVTLAETTPVLEAANLQDDLRRAGIEPWAWVVNNSVAAAHPHSPLLRQRARNELREIDAVATKHARRHAVVPLLTEEPVGVERLRALANGKAS
;
A
#
# COMPACT_ATOMS: atom_id res chain seq x y z
N MET A 1 12.50 -23.52 11.31
CA MET A 1 11.66 -22.92 10.25
C MET A 1 12.14 -23.41 8.89
N HIS A 2 11.24 -23.90 8.06
CA HIS A 2 11.50 -24.46 6.73
C HIS A 2 12.20 -23.45 5.81
N PHE A 3 11.81 -22.18 5.83
CA PHE A 3 12.38 -21.17 4.93
C PHE A 3 13.87 -20.87 5.21
N LEU A 4 14.36 -21.19 6.41
CA LEU A 4 15.76 -21.06 6.82
C LEU A 4 16.59 -22.33 6.62
N THR A 5 15.99 -23.45 6.20
CA THR A 5 16.74 -24.67 5.96
C THR A 5 17.53 -24.53 4.66
N GLN A 6 18.87 -24.55 4.75
CA GLN A 6 19.79 -24.41 3.61
C GLN A 6 19.41 -23.24 2.69
N PRO A 7 19.45 -21.98 3.19
CA PRO A 7 19.07 -20.84 2.37
C PRO A 7 20.08 -20.68 1.22
N PRO A 8 19.62 -20.36 0.01
CA PRO A 8 20.51 -20.10 -1.11
C PRO A 8 21.17 -18.72 -0.96
N ARG A 9 21.90 -18.28 -1.99
CA ARG A 9 22.60 -16.98 -1.96
C ARG A 9 21.63 -15.80 -1.83
N PHE A 10 20.48 -15.84 -2.48
CA PHE A 10 19.50 -14.75 -2.47
C PHE A 10 18.20 -15.17 -1.78
N LEU A 11 17.75 -14.36 -0.83
CA LEU A 11 16.47 -14.48 -0.15
C LEU A 11 15.65 -13.23 -0.41
N PHE A 12 14.42 -13.40 -0.91
CA PHE A 12 13.50 -12.30 -1.14
C PHE A 12 12.26 -12.46 -0.26
N PHE A 13 11.87 -11.41 0.45
CA PHE A 13 10.63 -11.37 1.20
C PHE A 13 9.60 -10.54 0.43
N THR A 14 8.40 -11.08 0.22
CA THR A 14 7.33 -10.38 -0.49
C THR A 14 5.99 -10.56 0.23
N GLY A 15 5.04 -9.69 -0.08
CA GLY A 15 3.76 -9.62 0.59
C GLY A 15 3.29 -8.18 0.81
N LYS A 16 2.02 -8.05 1.18
CA LYS A 16 1.36 -6.76 1.41
C LYS A 16 2.10 -5.89 2.43
N GLY A 17 1.93 -4.57 2.39
CA GLY A 17 2.42 -3.65 3.43
C GLY A 17 1.96 -4.09 4.84
N GLY A 18 2.83 -3.96 5.84
CA GLY A 18 2.51 -4.26 7.25
C GLY A 18 2.50 -5.75 7.66
N VAL A 19 2.69 -6.71 6.76
CA VAL A 19 2.69 -8.15 7.12
C VAL A 19 3.93 -8.61 7.89
N GLY A 20 4.96 -7.76 7.99
CA GLY A 20 6.20 -8.03 8.74
C GLY A 20 7.40 -8.50 7.90
N LYS A 21 7.42 -8.20 6.59
CA LYS A 21 8.53 -8.57 5.68
C LYS A 21 9.90 -8.13 6.21
N THR A 22 10.07 -6.84 6.47
CA THR A 22 11.32 -6.24 6.97
C THR A 22 11.73 -6.84 8.29
N SER A 23 10.78 -7.06 9.22
CA SER A 23 11.10 -7.66 10.51
C SER A 23 11.60 -9.11 10.38
N ILE A 24 10.97 -9.92 9.52
CA ILE A 24 11.41 -11.30 9.28
C ILE A 24 12.74 -11.32 8.50
N ALA A 25 12.93 -10.41 7.55
CA ALA A 25 14.19 -10.24 6.82
C ALA A 25 15.34 -9.87 7.77
N CYS A 26 15.14 -8.89 8.66
CA CYS A 26 16.10 -8.50 9.69
C CYS A 26 16.39 -9.64 10.66
N ALA A 27 15.37 -10.35 11.15
CA ALA A 27 15.56 -11.48 12.06
C ALA A 27 16.30 -12.64 11.39
N THR A 28 16.00 -12.90 10.11
CA THR A 28 16.74 -13.88 9.28
C THR A 28 18.19 -13.48 9.14
N ALA A 29 18.47 -12.21 8.87
CA ALA A 29 19.81 -11.68 8.72
C ALA A 29 20.62 -11.84 10.02
N VAL A 30 20.03 -11.48 11.16
CA VAL A 30 20.63 -11.66 12.49
C VAL A 30 20.90 -13.13 12.79
N GLN A 31 19.95 -14.02 12.50
CA GLN A 31 20.09 -15.45 12.77
C GLN A 31 21.21 -16.08 11.94
N LEU A 32 21.29 -15.77 10.64
CA LEU A 32 22.37 -16.24 9.77
C LEU A 32 23.73 -15.65 10.18
N ALA A 33 23.79 -14.35 10.52
CA ALA A 33 25.01 -13.71 10.98
C ALA A 33 25.53 -14.31 12.30
N THR A 34 24.62 -14.67 13.22
CA THR A 34 24.95 -15.37 14.47
C THR A 34 25.50 -16.78 14.23
N GLN A 35 25.17 -17.39 13.09
CA GLN A 35 25.77 -18.65 12.62
C GLN A 35 27.07 -18.44 11.83
N SER A 36 27.71 -17.28 12.03
CA SER A 36 28.96 -16.86 11.38
C SER A 36 28.87 -16.79 9.84
N LYS A 37 27.67 -16.60 9.29
CA LYS A 37 27.49 -16.33 7.85
C LYS A 37 27.73 -14.85 7.58
N ARG A 38 28.34 -14.53 6.44
CA ARG A 38 28.48 -13.14 5.97
C ARG A 38 27.21 -12.74 5.23
N VAL A 39 26.47 -11.77 5.76
CA VAL A 39 25.12 -11.44 5.29
C VAL A 39 25.00 -9.98 4.90
N LEU A 40 24.46 -9.71 3.72
CA LEU A 40 24.04 -8.37 3.30
C LEU A 40 22.51 -8.27 3.35
N LEU A 41 21.97 -7.40 4.18
CA LEU A 41 20.56 -7.02 4.19
C LEU A 41 20.35 -5.82 3.28
N VAL A 42 19.38 -5.91 2.38
CA VAL A 42 19.04 -4.86 1.43
C VAL A 42 17.59 -4.47 1.66
N SER A 43 17.37 -3.20 1.98
CA SER A 43 16.04 -2.63 2.05
C SER A 43 15.76 -1.77 0.84
N THR A 44 14.59 -1.95 0.24
CA THR A 44 14.11 -1.10 -0.85
C THR A 44 12.72 -0.54 -0.54
N ASP A 45 12.29 -0.64 0.72
CA ASP A 45 11.02 -0.08 1.17
C ASP A 45 11.19 1.46 1.24
N PRO A 46 10.36 2.26 0.54
CA PRO A 46 10.40 3.73 0.65
C PRO A 46 10.13 4.22 2.08
N ALA A 47 9.52 3.40 2.93
CA ALA A 47 9.34 3.66 4.36
C ALA A 47 10.27 2.79 5.22
N SER A 48 11.44 2.40 4.68
CA SER A 48 12.42 1.56 5.37
C SER A 48 12.65 2.03 6.80
N ASN A 49 12.50 1.08 7.72
CA ASN A 49 12.77 1.27 9.14
C ASN A 49 13.97 0.43 9.58
N VAL A 50 14.77 -0.10 8.65
CA VAL A 50 15.90 -0.98 8.96
C VAL A 50 16.90 -0.28 9.87
N GLY A 51 17.20 1.00 9.59
CA GLY A 51 18.08 1.79 10.45
C GLY A 51 17.53 1.97 11.87
N GLN A 52 16.22 2.14 12.01
CA GLN A 52 15.56 2.22 13.32
C GLN A 52 15.61 0.88 14.06
N VAL A 53 15.41 -0.23 13.35
CA VAL A 53 15.44 -1.59 13.92
C VAL A 53 16.81 -1.91 14.50
N PHE A 54 17.90 -1.52 13.83
CA PHE A 54 19.27 -1.73 14.32
C PHE A 54 19.81 -0.59 15.19
N GLY A 55 19.08 0.52 15.33
CA GLY A 55 19.53 1.70 16.07
C GLY A 55 20.72 2.42 15.42
N GLN A 56 20.89 2.28 14.09
CA GLN A 56 22.02 2.80 13.33
C GLN A 56 21.53 3.41 12.02
N ARG A 57 22.11 4.54 11.58
CA ARG A 57 21.78 5.10 10.26
C ARG A 57 22.34 4.19 9.16
N ILE A 58 21.49 3.87 8.20
CA ILE A 58 21.81 3.08 7.00
C ILE A 58 21.37 3.95 5.81
N GLY A 59 22.07 3.84 4.69
CA GLY A 59 21.77 4.60 3.48
C GLY A 59 22.20 3.83 2.24
N ASN A 60 22.42 4.56 1.15
CA ASN A 60 22.81 4.02 -0.15
C ASN A 60 24.24 3.47 -0.25
N GLN A 61 24.91 3.25 0.89
CA GLN A 61 26.24 2.64 0.97
C GLN A 61 26.18 1.42 1.88
N ILE A 62 26.83 0.34 1.44
CA ILE A 62 26.91 -0.90 2.24
C ILE A 62 27.65 -0.59 3.54
N THR A 63 26.93 -0.72 4.65
CA THR A 63 27.38 -0.33 5.99
C THR A 63 27.34 -1.53 6.92
N ALA A 64 28.42 -1.77 7.67
CA ALA A 64 28.43 -2.81 8.69
C ALA A 64 27.48 -2.46 9.84
N ILE A 65 26.71 -3.42 10.33
CA ILE A 65 25.84 -3.25 11.50
C ILE A 65 26.66 -3.48 12.76
N ALA A 66 26.94 -2.40 13.51
CA ALA A 66 27.88 -2.45 14.63
C ALA A 66 27.45 -3.45 15.73
N ALA A 67 26.15 -3.61 15.95
CA ALA A 67 25.60 -4.48 16.97
C ALA A 67 25.59 -5.98 16.60
N VAL A 68 25.85 -6.32 15.32
CA VAL A 68 25.75 -7.70 14.81
C VAL A 68 26.96 -8.02 13.91
N PRO A 69 27.95 -8.76 14.41
CA PRO A 69 29.09 -9.21 13.60
C PRO A 69 28.64 -9.97 12.36
N ASN A 70 29.36 -9.81 11.25
CA ASN A 70 29.08 -10.44 9.95
C ASN A 70 27.74 -10.02 9.29
N LEU A 71 27.13 -8.91 9.73
CA LEU A 71 25.95 -8.33 9.10
C LEU A 71 26.28 -6.95 8.53
N TRP A 72 25.89 -6.74 7.29
CA TRP A 72 25.91 -5.45 6.60
C TRP A 72 24.52 -5.11 6.12
N ALA A 73 24.26 -3.82 5.94
CA ALA A 73 23.00 -3.34 5.39
C ALA A 73 23.22 -2.29 4.31
N LEU A 74 22.28 -2.26 3.36
CA LEU A 74 22.16 -1.28 2.29
C LEU A 74 20.70 -0.85 2.21
N GLU A 75 20.46 0.45 2.08
CA GLU A 75 19.13 1.01 1.88
C GLU A 75 19.07 1.71 0.53
N ILE A 76 18.21 1.22 -0.34
CA ILE A 76 17.94 1.77 -1.66
C ILE A 76 16.66 2.59 -1.55
N ASP A 77 16.81 3.91 -1.51
CA ASP A 77 15.68 4.83 -1.60
C ASP A 77 15.18 4.84 -3.06
N PRO A 78 13.98 4.33 -3.35
CA PRO A 78 13.47 4.26 -4.71
C PRO A 78 13.18 5.65 -5.30
N GLN A 79 12.88 6.66 -4.47
CA GLN A 79 12.69 8.04 -4.93
C GLN A 79 14.02 8.69 -5.29
N ALA A 80 15.06 8.47 -4.48
CA ALA A 80 16.41 8.90 -4.82
C ALA A 80 16.93 8.19 -6.08
N ALA A 81 16.66 6.89 -6.23
CA ALA A 81 16.98 6.14 -7.44
C ALA A 81 16.24 6.70 -8.67
N ALA A 82 14.94 7.01 -8.54
CA ALA A 82 14.16 7.63 -9.60
C ALA A 82 14.68 9.02 -9.97
N GLN A 83 15.13 9.81 -8.99
CA GLN A 83 15.75 11.11 -9.24
C GLN A 83 17.08 10.96 -9.98
N ALA A 84 17.96 10.08 -9.52
CA ALA A 84 19.24 9.82 -10.19
C ALA A 84 19.02 9.29 -11.62
N TYR A 85 18.02 8.44 -11.81
CA TYR A 85 17.62 7.93 -13.11
C TYR A 85 17.14 9.06 -14.05
N ARG A 86 16.28 9.95 -13.55
CA ARG A 86 15.82 11.16 -14.25
C ARG A 86 16.99 12.07 -14.62
N ASP A 87 17.86 12.37 -13.67
CA ASP A 87 19.01 13.25 -13.88
C ASP A 87 19.96 12.67 -14.94
N ARG A 88 20.14 11.34 -14.98
CA ARG A 88 20.95 10.66 -16.00
C ARG A 88 20.39 10.81 -17.41
N ILE A 89 19.07 10.83 -17.58
CA ILE A 89 18.41 10.98 -18.90
C ILE A 89 18.27 12.45 -19.30
N VAL A 90 17.87 13.30 -18.35
CA VAL A 90 17.54 14.70 -18.60
C VAL A 90 18.78 15.59 -18.59
N GLY A 91 19.80 15.25 -17.79
CA GLY A 91 21.05 16.00 -17.68
C GLY A 91 21.71 16.30 -19.03
N PRO A 92 21.88 15.31 -19.93
CA PRO A 92 22.47 15.52 -21.26
C PRO A 92 21.68 16.45 -22.19
N VAL A 93 20.36 16.59 -21.99
CA VAL A 93 19.50 17.42 -22.85
C VAL A 93 19.24 18.82 -22.30
N ARG A 94 19.52 19.06 -21.00
CA ARG A 94 19.43 20.38 -20.37
C ARG A 94 20.39 21.36 -21.02
N GLY A 95 19.86 22.50 -21.47
CA GLY A 95 20.62 23.53 -22.18
C GLY A 95 20.91 23.20 -23.65
N VAL A 96 20.46 22.05 -24.15
CA VAL A 96 20.52 21.67 -25.58
C VAL A 96 19.14 21.77 -26.22
N LEU A 97 18.11 21.24 -25.55
CA LEU A 97 16.72 21.35 -25.99
C LEU A 97 16.03 22.57 -25.35
N PRO A 98 14.96 23.10 -25.98
CA PRO A 98 14.12 24.14 -25.38
C PRO A 98 13.55 23.71 -24.02
N ASP A 99 13.51 24.64 -23.05
CA ASP A 99 13.01 24.38 -21.69
C ASP A 99 11.63 23.70 -21.63
N PRO A 100 10.64 24.03 -22.49
CA PRO A 100 9.35 23.34 -22.50
C PRO A 100 9.45 21.85 -22.86
N GLU A 101 10.37 21.48 -23.75
CA GLU A 101 10.59 20.09 -24.17
C GLU A 101 11.30 19.30 -23.07
N VAL A 102 12.31 19.89 -22.45
CA VAL A 102 13.01 19.31 -21.29
C VAL A 102 12.02 19.03 -20.15
N LYS A 103 11.12 19.99 -19.88
CA LYS A 103 10.11 19.85 -18.83
C LYS A 103 9.10 18.75 -19.14
N GLY A 104 8.71 18.58 -20.40
CA GLY A 104 7.84 17.47 -20.83
C GLY A 104 8.51 16.10 -20.62
N ILE A 105 9.81 15.99 -20.90
CA ILE A 105 10.58 14.76 -20.64
C ILE A 105 10.65 14.48 -19.13
N GLU A 106 10.93 15.50 -18.31
CA GLU A 106 10.95 15.37 -16.85
C GLU A 106 9.60 14.89 -16.28
N GLU A 107 8.49 15.43 -16.77
CA GLU A 107 7.14 15.02 -16.35
C GLU A 107 6.88 13.55 -16.75
N SER A 108 7.25 13.13 -17.96
CA SER A 108 7.08 11.73 -18.41
C SER A 108 7.85 10.70 -17.56
N LEU A 109 8.95 11.13 -16.95
CA LEU A 109 9.79 10.28 -16.10
C LEU A 109 9.46 10.40 -14.60
N SER A 110 8.46 11.19 -14.21
CA SER A 110 8.14 11.43 -12.79
C SER A 110 7.05 10.49 -12.24
N GLY A 111 6.55 9.55 -13.05
CA GLY A 111 5.53 8.59 -12.66
C GLY A 111 6.04 7.40 -11.84
N ALA A 112 5.12 6.68 -11.19
CA ALA A 112 5.41 5.49 -10.39
C ALA A 112 6.15 4.39 -11.17
N CYS A 113 5.91 4.27 -12.48
CA CYS A 113 6.62 3.32 -13.34
C CYS A 113 8.14 3.59 -13.40
N THR A 114 8.57 4.86 -13.41
CA THR A 114 10.00 5.19 -13.39
C THR A 114 10.63 4.81 -12.06
N THR A 115 9.93 5.04 -10.96
CA THR A 115 10.38 4.65 -9.62
C THR A 115 10.58 3.14 -9.51
N GLU A 116 9.64 2.34 -10.03
CA GLU A 116 9.77 0.88 -10.04
C GLU A 116 10.95 0.41 -10.90
N ILE A 117 11.12 0.99 -12.08
CA ILE A 117 12.24 0.66 -12.99
C ILE A 117 13.58 1.04 -12.38
N ALA A 118 13.69 2.24 -11.80
CA ALA A 118 14.92 2.71 -11.17
C ALA A 118 15.30 1.85 -9.96
N ALA A 119 14.32 1.49 -9.12
CA ALA A 119 14.55 0.54 -8.03
C ALA A 119 15.03 -0.82 -8.57
N PHE A 120 14.43 -1.31 -9.67
CA PHE A 120 14.84 -2.58 -10.29
C PHE A 120 16.25 -2.54 -10.88
N ASP A 121 16.74 -1.39 -11.35
CA ASP A 121 18.12 -1.20 -11.83
C ASP A 121 19.13 -1.50 -10.70
N GLU A 122 18.88 -0.97 -9.51
CA GLU A 122 19.69 -1.22 -8.30
C GLU A 122 19.65 -2.70 -7.88
N PHE A 123 18.46 -3.32 -7.92
CA PHE A 123 18.32 -4.78 -7.71
C PHE A 123 19.14 -5.60 -8.69
N THR A 124 19.15 -5.19 -9.96
CA THR A 124 19.84 -5.91 -11.04
C THR A 124 21.35 -5.90 -10.83
N ALA A 125 21.92 -4.79 -10.38
CA ALA A 125 23.34 -4.70 -10.03
C ALA A 125 23.70 -5.70 -8.92
N LEU A 126 22.91 -5.77 -7.84
CA LEU A 126 23.17 -6.69 -6.72
C LEU A 126 23.03 -8.18 -7.09
N LEU A 127 22.21 -8.51 -8.10
CA LEU A 127 22.01 -9.88 -8.56
C LEU A 127 23.07 -10.36 -9.56
N THR A 128 23.70 -9.43 -10.28
CA THR A 128 24.55 -9.74 -11.44
C THR A 128 26.00 -9.34 -11.26
N ASP A 129 26.30 -8.33 -10.45
CA ASP A 129 27.66 -7.89 -10.17
C ASP A 129 28.26 -8.71 -9.02
N ALA A 130 29.11 -9.68 -9.40
CA ALA A 130 29.82 -10.51 -8.45
C ALA A 130 30.83 -9.72 -7.61
N ALA A 131 31.42 -8.64 -8.14
CA ALA A 131 32.40 -7.84 -7.41
C ALA A 131 31.76 -7.09 -6.25
N LEU A 132 30.54 -6.58 -6.42
CA LEU A 132 29.77 -5.91 -5.36
C LEU A 132 29.37 -6.87 -4.22
N THR A 133 29.25 -8.17 -4.51
CA THR A 133 28.61 -9.12 -3.61
C THR A 133 29.46 -10.32 -3.21
N GLN A 134 30.70 -10.43 -3.68
CA GLN A 134 31.59 -11.57 -3.42
C GLN A 134 31.85 -11.85 -1.93
N ASP A 135 31.80 -10.80 -1.10
CA ASP A 135 32.06 -10.90 0.33
C ASP A 135 30.88 -11.44 1.15
N TYR A 136 29.72 -11.66 0.51
CA TYR A 136 28.52 -12.11 1.19
C TYR A 136 28.13 -13.52 0.75
N GLN A 137 27.80 -14.35 1.73
CA GLN A 137 27.26 -15.70 1.49
C GLN A 137 25.77 -15.65 1.21
N HIS A 138 25.06 -14.74 1.91
CA HIS A 138 23.64 -14.51 1.72
C HIS A 138 23.35 -13.03 1.53
N ILE A 139 22.45 -12.72 0.60
CA ILE A 139 21.91 -11.40 0.37
C ILE A 139 20.40 -11.48 0.53
N ILE A 140 19.88 -10.68 1.45
CA ILE A 140 18.49 -10.72 1.86
C ILE A 140 17.82 -9.43 1.44
N PHE A 141 16.75 -9.51 0.68
CA PHE A 141 15.94 -8.38 0.26
C PHE A 141 14.62 -8.40 1.03
N ASP A 142 14.29 -7.28 1.71
CA ASP A 142 13.05 -7.17 2.48
C ASP A 142 11.79 -6.95 1.62
N THR A 143 11.98 -6.71 0.33
CA THR A 143 10.96 -6.55 -0.69
C THR A 143 11.38 -7.29 -1.96
N ALA A 144 10.43 -7.90 -2.66
CA ALA A 144 10.67 -8.51 -3.97
C ALA A 144 10.08 -7.64 -5.09
N PRO A 145 10.66 -7.68 -6.31
CA PRO A 145 10.05 -7.04 -7.47
C PRO A 145 8.69 -7.66 -7.80
N THR A 146 7.77 -6.86 -8.34
CA THR A 146 6.43 -7.34 -8.70
C THR A 146 6.48 -8.18 -9.98
N GLY A 147 5.49 -9.05 -10.17
CA GLY A 147 5.34 -9.80 -11.42
C GLY A 147 5.12 -8.88 -12.63
N HIS A 148 4.57 -7.68 -12.44
CA HIS A 148 4.44 -6.67 -13.49
C HIS A 148 5.81 -6.17 -13.96
N THR A 149 6.65 -5.69 -13.02
CA THR A 149 7.99 -5.18 -13.32
C THR A 149 8.87 -6.23 -14.02
N ILE A 150 8.82 -7.49 -13.55
CA ILE A 150 9.60 -8.57 -14.17
C ILE A 150 9.10 -8.86 -15.60
N ARG A 151 7.78 -8.91 -15.83
CA ARG A 151 7.21 -9.13 -17.17
C ARG A 151 7.57 -8.02 -18.13
N LEU A 152 7.47 -6.75 -17.72
CA LEU A 152 7.85 -5.60 -18.54
C LEU A 152 9.28 -5.72 -19.10
N LEU A 153 10.21 -6.19 -18.27
CA LEU A 153 11.61 -6.37 -18.65
C LEU A 153 11.85 -7.62 -19.51
N GLN A 154 10.99 -8.63 -19.41
CA GLN A 154 11.02 -9.83 -20.26
C GLN A 154 10.40 -9.61 -21.65
N LEU A 155 9.50 -8.64 -21.82
CA LEU A 155 8.76 -8.42 -23.06
C LEU A 155 9.68 -7.99 -24.22
N PRO A 156 9.79 -8.76 -25.32
CA PRO A 156 10.63 -8.41 -26.48
C PRO A 156 10.25 -7.07 -27.14
N GLY A 157 8.95 -6.72 -27.13
CA GLY A 157 8.40 -5.50 -27.74
C GLY A 157 8.67 -4.22 -26.96
N ALA A 158 8.88 -4.31 -25.64
CA ALA A 158 9.27 -3.18 -24.80
C ALA A 158 10.63 -2.57 -25.21
N TRP A 159 11.43 -3.35 -25.95
CA TRP A 159 12.78 -2.98 -26.37
C TRP A 159 12.90 -2.67 -27.87
N SER A 160 11.96 -3.11 -28.71
CA SER A 160 12.13 -3.10 -30.18
C SER A 160 11.07 -2.28 -30.93
N SER A 161 9.82 -2.25 -30.47
CA SER A 161 8.70 -1.73 -31.30
C SER A 161 8.46 -0.23 -31.15
N PHE A 162 8.91 0.38 -30.06
CA PHE A 162 8.59 1.78 -29.72
C PHE A 162 9.58 2.79 -30.33
N LEU A 163 10.86 2.41 -30.41
CA LEU A 163 11.94 3.28 -30.89
C LEU A 163 11.95 3.43 -32.42
N GLU A 164 11.43 2.45 -33.18
CA GLU A 164 11.37 2.55 -34.65
C GLU A 164 10.26 3.50 -35.14
N ALA A 165 9.21 3.74 -34.34
CA ALA A 165 8.03 4.47 -34.79
C ALA A 165 8.06 5.98 -34.51
N GLY A 166 8.89 6.48 -33.58
CA GLY A 166 9.16 7.91 -33.35
C GLY A 166 7.96 8.87 -33.16
N LYS A 167 6.72 8.36 -33.03
CA LYS A 167 5.47 9.13 -33.10
C LYS A 167 4.34 8.56 -32.21
N GLY A 168 4.67 7.85 -31.13
CA GLY A 168 3.68 7.30 -30.20
C GLY A 168 3.61 8.09 -28.89
N ASP A 169 2.44 8.65 -28.59
CA ASP A 169 2.15 9.48 -27.41
C ASP A 169 1.92 8.61 -26.14
N ALA A 170 2.88 7.73 -25.81
CA ALA A 170 2.75 6.81 -24.68
C ALA A 170 3.43 7.36 -23.41
N SER A 171 2.60 7.87 -22.50
CA SER A 171 3.00 8.56 -21.26
C SER A 171 3.87 7.76 -20.28
N CYS A 172 3.95 6.42 -20.38
CA CYS A 172 4.57 5.58 -19.34
C CYS A 172 5.80 4.76 -19.79
N LEU A 173 6.20 4.80 -21.07
CA LEU A 173 7.28 3.96 -21.62
C LEU A 173 8.61 4.71 -21.83
N GLY A 174 8.65 6.02 -21.61
CA GLY A 174 9.88 6.84 -21.65
C GLY A 174 11.07 6.28 -20.86
N PRO A 175 10.89 5.66 -19.68
CA PRO A 175 11.98 5.05 -18.90
C PRO A 175 12.63 3.81 -19.52
N LEU A 176 12.14 3.26 -20.64
CA LEU A 176 12.78 2.09 -21.26
C LEU A 176 13.94 2.48 -22.18
N ALA A 177 13.95 3.70 -22.70
CA ALA A 177 14.98 4.20 -23.63
C ALA A 177 16.39 4.23 -22.99
N GLY A 178 16.49 4.41 -21.67
CA GLY A 178 17.77 4.39 -20.94
C GLY A 178 18.36 3.00 -20.71
N LEU A 179 17.60 1.92 -20.97
CA LEU A 179 17.90 0.58 -20.48
C LEU A 179 18.51 -0.36 -21.53
N GLU A 180 18.60 0.06 -22.80
CA GLU A 180 19.04 -0.79 -23.92
C GLU A 180 20.44 -1.39 -23.70
N LYS A 181 21.36 -0.58 -23.13
CA LYS A 181 22.75 -1.01 -22.81
C LYS A 181 22.83 -2.05 -21.68
N GLN A 182 21.77 -2.23 -20.90
CA GLN A 182 21.72 -3.11 -19.72
C GLN A 182 20.85 -4.36 -19.95
N ARG A 183 20.37 -4.60 -21.17
CA ARG A 183 19.53 -5.77 -21.52
C ARG A 183 20.11 -7.11 -21.05
N SER A 184 21.42 -7.31 -21.22
CA SER A 184 22.10 -8.53 -20.77
C SER A 184 22.09 -8.68 -19.25
N GLN A 185 22.21 -7.56 -18.51
CA GLN A 185 22.16 -7.54 -17.05
C GLN A 185 20.75 -7.88 -16.56
N TYR A 186 19.71 -7.28 -17.13
CA TYR A 186 18.32 -7.63 -16.75
C TYR A 186 17.99 -9.09 -17.03
N LYS A 187 18.39 -9.63 -18.19
CA LYS A 187 18.22 -11.05 -18.49
C LYS A 187 18.96 -11.93 -17.48
N ALA A 188 20.18 -11.54 -17.08
CA ALA A 188 20.94 -12.26 -16.07
C ALA A 188 20.31 -12.17 -14.67
N ALA A 189 19.73 -11.03 -14.30
CA ALA A 189 19.02 -10.86 -13.04
C ALA A 189 17.74 -11.72 -13.00
N VAL A 190 16.94 -11.71 -14.07
CA VAL A 190 15.76 -12.57 -14.20
C VAL A 190 16.16 -14.05 -14.13
N ALA A 191 17.24 -14.44 -14.81
CA ALA A 191 17.75 -15.81 -14.72
C ALA A 191 18.22 -16.18 -13.31
N ALA A 192 18.85 -15.25 -12.59
CA ALA A 192 19.24 -15.45 -11.20
C ALA A 192 18.01 -15.61 -10.28
N LEU A 193 16.95 -14.82 -10.50
CA LEU A 193 15.69 -14.91 -9.76
C LEU A 193 14.96 -16.24 -10.00
N ALA A 194 14.96 -16.72 -11.24
CA ALA A 194 14.32 -17.99 -11.62
C ALA A 194 15.14 -19.23 -11.22
N ASP A 195 16.43 -19.08 -10.90
CA ASP A 195 17.30 -20.18 -10.51
C ASP A 195 17.04 -20.63 -9.06
N PRO A 196 16.48 -21.84 -8.85
CA PRO A 196 16.11 -22.35 -7.53
C PRO A 196 17.31 -22.62 -6.61
N LEU A 197 18.52 -22.75 -7.16
CA LEU A 197 19.75 -22.94 -6.40
C LEU A 197 20.34 -21.62 -5.91
N ARG A 198 19.97 -20.51 -6.55
CA ARG A 198 20.46 -19.17 -6.23
C ARG A 198 19.45 -18.35 -5.45
N THR A 199 18.15 -18.54 -5.70
CA THR A 199 17.10 -17.67 -5.20
C THR A 199 15.98 -18.45 -4.51
N ARG A 200 15.58 -17.96 -3.35
CA ARG A 200 14.37 -18.39 -2.63
C ARG A 200 13.49 -17.19 -2.36
N LEU A 201 12.20 -17.35 -2.65
CA LEU A 201 11.17 -16.36 -2.37
C LEU A 201 10.37 -16.77 -1.13
N VAL A 202 10.15 -15.83 -0.23
CA VAL A 202 9.36 -16.01 0.99
C VAL A 202 8.14 -15.10 0.91
N LEU A 203 6.98 -15.70 0.69
CA LEU A 203 5.68 -15.05 0.77
C LEU A 203 5.33 -14.85 2.25
N VAL A 204 5.23 -13.60 2.69
CA VAL A 204 4.84 -13.24 4.06
C VAL A 204 3.38 -12.84 4.05
N ALA A 205 2.59 -13.50 4.89
CA ALA A 205 1.16 -13.24 5.05
C ALA A 205 0.76 -13.17 6.52
N ARG A 206 -0.47 -12.71 6.78
CA ARG A 206 -1.17 -12.82 8.07
C ARG A 206 -2.28 -13.85 7.92
N ALA A 207 -2.78 -14.40 9.02
CA ALA A 207 -3.95 -15.29 9.03
C ALA A 207 -5.26 -14.53 8.75
N GLN A 208 -5.32 -13.83 7.62
CA GLN A 208 -6.43 -12.99 7.18
C GLN A 208 -6.74 -13.28 5.71
N ARG A 209 -8.03 -13.42 5.37
CA ARG A 209 -8.47 -13.79 4.00
C ARG A 209 -7.90 -12.88 2.90
N PRO A 210 -7.95 -11.54 2.99
CA PRO A 210 -7.42 -10.67 1.94
C PRO A 210 -5.91 -10.86 1.75
N THR A 211 -5.17 -11.06 2.84
CA THR A 211 -3.72 -11.23 2.81
C THR A 211 -3.32 -12.57 2.22
N LEU A 212 -4.04 -13.65 2.52
CA LEU A 212 -3.81 -14.97 1.92
C LEU A 212 -4.22 -15.04 0.45
N ARG A 213 -5.32 -14.38 0.06
CA ARG A 213 -5.71 -14.25 -1.36
C ARG A 213 -4.63 -13.52 -2.17
N GLU A 214 -4.07 -12.45 -1.61
CA GLU A 214 -3.01 -11.71 -2.28
C GLU A 214 -1.71 -12.52 -2.37
N ALA A 215 -1.36 -13.25 -1.31
CA ALA A 215 -0.23 -14.18 -1.35
C ALA A 215 -0.43 -15.29 -2.40
N ALA A 216 -1.66 -15.81 -2.56
CA ALA A 216 -1.99 -16.79 -3.60
C ALA A 216 -1.84 -16.22 -5.01
N ARG A 217 -2.34 -15.01 -5.26
CA ARG A 217 -2.16 -14.30 -6.54
C ARG A 217 -0.67 -14.08 -6.85
N THR A 218 0.08 -13.55 -5.88
CA THR A 218 1.53 -13.32 -6.02
C THR A 218 2.28 -14.62 -6.26
N HIS A 219 1.89 -15.70 -5.59
CA HIS A 219 2.46 -17.03 -5.78
C HIS A 219 2.34 -17.48 -7.25
N GLU A 220 1.13 -17.45 -7.79
CA GLU A 220 0.83 -17.88 -9.16
C GLU A 220 1.57 -17.01 -10.19
N GLU A 221 1.53 -15.68 -10.03
CA GLU A 221 2.19 -14.74 -10.94
C GLU A 221 3.71 -14.95 -10.99
N LEU A 222 4.37 -15.08 -9.83
CA LEU A 222 5.81 -15.24 -9.78
C LEU A 222 6.24 -16.67 -10.19
N ALA A 223 5.41 -17.67 -9.92
CA ALA A 223 5.64 -19.04 -10.40
C ALA A 223 5.57 -19.09 -11.94
N ALA A 224 4.61 -18.40 -12.56
CA ALA A 224 4.51 -18.30 -14.02
C ALA A 224 5.73 -17.63 -14.68
N ILE A 225 6.44 -16.78 -13.94
CA ILE A 225 7.66 -16.09 -14.37
C ILE A 225 8.92 -16.96 -14.17
N GLY A 226 8.81 -18.07 -13.43
CA GLY A 226 9.88 -19.04 -13.20
C GLY A 226 10.42 -19.08 -11.77
N LEU A 227 9.94 -18.21 -10.87
CA LEU A 227 10.34 -18.22 -9.45
C LEU A 227 9.61 -19.36 -8.72
N SER A 228 10.11 -20.57 -8.87
CA SER A 228 9.46 -21.80 -8.40
C SER A 228 9.78 -22.18 -6.95
N GLN A 229 10.90 -21.70 -6.38
CA GLN A 229 11.28 -21.96 -4.99
C GLN A 229 10.63 -20.96 -4.03
N GLN A 230 9.36 -21.19 -3.74
CA GLN A 230 8.57 -20.32 -2.87
C GLN A 230 8.25 -20.98 -1.53
N TYR A 231 8.25 -20.17 -0.47
CA TYR A 231 7.92 -20.54 0.89
C TYR A 231 6.82 -19.62 1.41
N LEU A 232 5.97 -20.12 2.29
CA LEU A 232 4.94 -19.32 2.95
C LEU A 232 5.26 -19.14 4.43
N VAL A 233 5.34 -17.89 4.88
CA VAL A 233 5.44 -17.54 6.30
C VAL A 233 4.16 -16.82 6.71
N ILE A 234 3.40 -17.45 7.60
CA ILE A 234 2.23 -16.81 8.23
C ILE A 234 2.69 -16.15 9.53
N ASN A 235 2.81 -14.84 9.49
CA ASN A 235 3.38 -14.05 10.55
C ASN A 235 2.34 -13.60 11.60
N GLY A 236 2.78 -13.56 12.86
CA GLY A 236 2.02 -13.18 14.04
C GLY A 236 0.65 -13.84 14.16
N VAL A 237 0.64 -15.17 14.08
CA VAL A 237 -0.51 -16.02 14.41
C VAL A 237 -0.77 -15.91 15.91
N PHE A 238 -2.03 -15.69 16.29
CA PHE A 238 -2.44 -15.57 17.66
C PHE A 238 -2.28 -16.90 18.41
N PRO A 239 -1.57 -16.94 19.55
CA PRO A 239 -1.33 -18.19 20.27
C PRO A 239 -2.57 -18.65 21.03
N ALA A 240 -2.83 -19.97 21.00
CA ALA A 240 -3.99 -20.57 21.67
C ALA A 240 -4.00 -20.36 23.20
N SER A 241 -2.81 -20.25 23.82
CA SER A 241 -2.63 -20.04 25.25
C SER A 241 -3.23 -18.74 25.79
N GLU A 242 -3.52 -17.77 24.91
CA GLU A 242 -4.07 -16.46 25.29
C GLU A 242 -5.61 -16.44 25.29
N THR A 243 -6.26 -17.54 24.91
CA THR A 243 -7.73 -17.58 24.68
C THR A 243 -8.56 -17.85 25.94
N GLU A 244 -7.96 -18.38 27.01
CA GLU A 244 -8.69 -18.89 28.17
C GLU A 244 -9.42 -17.82 28.99
N THR A 245 -8.90 -16.59 29.00
CA THR A 245 -9.33 -15.53 29.92
C THR A 245 -9.91 -14.30 29.24
N ASP A 246 -10.01 -14.30 27.91
CA ASP A 246 -10.39 -13.12 27.13
C ASP A 246 -11.21 -13.50 25.88
N ALA A 247 -12.46 -13.02 25.81
CA ALA A 247 -13.37 -13.27 24.70
C ALA A 247 -12.88 -12.67 23.38
N LEU A 248 -12.21 -11.51 23.42
CA LEU A 248 -11.61 -10.89 22.23
C LEU A 248 -10.44 -11.76 21.73
N ALA A 249 -9.59 -12.24 22.64
CA ALA A 249 -8.49 -13.15 22.30
C ALA A 249 -9.02 -14.46 21.68
N ALA A 250 -10.06 -15.05 22.26
CA ALA A 250 -10.73 -16.23 21.73
C ALA A 250 -11.32 -15.97 20.32
N ALA A 251 -11.97 -14.84 20.11
CA ALA A 251 -12.55 -14.46 18.83
C ALA A 251 -11.48 -14.26 17.73
N ILE A 252 -10.39 -13.55 18.05
CA ILE A 252 -9.24 -13.38 17.15
C ILE A 252 -8.67 -14.75 16.76
N TYR A 253 -8.41 -15.61 17.75
CA TYR A 253 -7.88 -16.95 17.53
C TYR A 253 -8.79 -17.78 16.61
N GLN A 254 -10.09 -17.86 16.91
CA GLN A 254 -11.05 -18.62 16.12
C GLN A 254 -11.13 -18.12 14.67
N LYS A 255 -11.14 -16.80 14.47
CA LYS A 255 -11.14 -16.19 13.14
C LYS A 255 -9.89 -16.53 12.34
N GLU A 256 -8.73 -16.50 12.98
CA GLU A 256 -7.47 -16.91 12.35
C GLU A 256 -7.49 -18.40 12.01
N GLN A 257 -7.92 -19.28 12.93
CA GLN A 257 -8.01 -20.73 12.66
C GLN A 257 -8.97 -21.06 11.52
N ALA A 258 -10.14 -20.41 11.47
CA ALA A 258 -11.08 -20.58 10.36
C ALA A 258 -10.46 -20.13 9.02
N THR A 259 -9.68 -19.05 9.03
CA THR A 259 -8.97 -18.55 7.85
C THR A 259 -7.84 -19.48 7.42
N LEU A 260 -7.10 -20.05 8.36
CA LEU A 260 -6.02 -21.01 8.11
C LEU A 260 -6.55 -22.35 7.60
N ALA A 261 -7.70 -22.80 8.10
CA ALA A 261 -8.39 -23.99 7.60
C ALA A 261 -8.88 -23.78 6.15
N GLY A 262 -9.33 -22.57 5.82
CA GLY A 262 -9.75 -22.15 4.48
C GLY A 262 -8.64 -21.56 3.61
N ILE A 263 -7.37 -21.91 3.85
CA ILE A 263 -6.25 -21.37 3.06
C ILE A 263 -6.39 -21.75 1.57
N PRO A 264 -6.13 -20.82 0.62
CA PRO A 264 -6.19 -21.10 -0.81
C PRO A 264 -5.40 -22.36 -1.19
N SER A 265 -5.97 -23.22 -2.04
CA SER A 265 -5.40 -24.52 -2.40
C SER A 265 -3.98 -24.42 -2.96
N VAL A 266 -3.70 -23.40 -3.76
CA VAL A 266 -2.37 -23.15 -4.33
C VAL A 266 -1.29 -22.85 -3.29
N LEU A 267 -1.67 -22.35 -2.11
CA LEU A 267 -0.73 -22.12 -1.01
C LEU A 267 -0.50 -23.37 -0.15
N GLN A 268 -1.37 -24.38 -0.24
CA GLN A 268 -1.25 -25.62 0.55
C GLN A 268 -0.04 -26.46 0.11
N THR A 269 0.41 -26.29 -1.13
CA THR A 269 1.57 -27.00 -1.69
C THR A 269 2.90 -26.43 -1.25
N LEU A 270 2.93 -25.23 -0.65
CA LEU A 270 4.15 -24.56 -0.26
C LEU A 270 4.64 -25.03 1.12
N PRO A 271 5.97 -25.15 1.34
CA PRO A 271 6.51 -25.28 2.68
C PRO A 271 6.09 -24.07 3.52
N ARG A 272 5.52 -24.35 4.69
CA ARG A 272 4.85 -23.33 5.50
C ARG A 272 5.41 -23.26 6.91
N ASP A 273 5.75 -22.06 7.34
CA ASP A 273 6.08 -21.73 8.72
C ASP A 273 5.01 -20.80 9.31
N GLN A 274 4.76 -20.93 10.61
CA GLN A 274 3.93 -19.99 11.37
C GLN A 274 4.78 -19.32 12.44
N ILE A 275 4.72 -18.00 12.52
CA ILE A 275 5.39 -17.21 13.55
C ILE A 275 4.30 -16.70 14.48
N ALA A 276 4.41 -16.99 15.78
CA ALA A 276 3.45 -16.53 16.78
C ALA A 276 3.50 -15.00 16.94
N LEU A 277 2.36 -14.38 17.26
CA LEU A 277 2.28 -12.96 17.60
C LEU A 277 3.11 -12.68 18.85
N LYS A 278 4.05 -11.75 18.77
CA LYS A 278 4.92 -11.38 19.87
C LYS A 278 4.33 -10.21 20.68
N PRO A 279 4.58 -10.15 21.99
CA PRO A 279 4.07 -9.08 22.85
C PRO A 279 4.76 -7.72 22.63
N PHE A 280 5.98 -7.73 22.13
CA PHE A 280 6.77 -6.52 21.87
C PHE A 280 6.67 -6.08 20.41
N ASN A 281 6.87 -4.77 20.18
CA ASN A 281 7.12 -4.25 18.84
C ASN A 281 8.50 -4.72 18.35
N LEU A 282 8.64 -4.92 17.03
CA LEU A 282 9.85 -5.48 16.42
C LEU A 282 10.95 -4.43 16.22
N VAL A 283 11.17 -3.59 17.23
CA VAL A 283 12.20 -2.55 17.25
C VAL A 283 13.33 -3.00 18.20
N GLY A 284 14.56 -3.02 17.70
CA GLY A 284 15.73 -3.41 18.47
C GLY A 284 16.16 -4.87 18.25
N LEU A 285 17.44 -5.13 18.51
CA LEU A 285 18.09 -6.40 18.21
C LEU A 285 17.53 -7.57 19.02
N ASP A 286 17.17 -7.35 20.29
CA ASP A 286 16.64 -8.43 21.14
C ASP A 286 15.27 -8.89 20.64
N ALA A 287 14.41 -7.96 20.21
CA ALA A 287 13.14 -8.31 19.59
C ALA A 287 13.31 -9.19 18.35
N LEU A 288 14.31 -8.88 17.49
CA LEU A 288 14.62 -9.69 16.31
C LEU A 288 15.11 -11.09 16.67
N ARG A 289 15.97 -11.22 17.68
CA ARG A 289 16.50 -12.52 18.15
C ARG A 289 15.39 -13.45 18.65
N HIS A 290 14.33 -12.88 19.22
CA HIS A 290 13.20 -13.65 19.74
C HIS A 290 12.06 -13.85 18.71
N LEU A 291 12.09 -13.20 17.55
CA LEU A 291 11.03 -13.31 16.55
C LEU A 291 10.90 -14.73 15.99
N LEU A 292 12.02 -15.36 15.64
CA LEU A 292 12.07 -16.66 14.95
C LEU A 292 12.26 -17.86 15.89
N VAL A 293 12.28 -17.60 17.19
CA VAL A 293 12.46 -18.61 18.23
C VAL A 293 11.13 -18.82 18.97
N GLU A 294 10.80 -20.07 19.27
CA GLU A 294 9.74 -20.40 20.23
C GLU A 294 10.17 -19.82 21.59
N THR A 295 9.51 -18.75 21.99
CA THR A 295 9.75 -18.12 23.28
C THR A 295 8.62 -18.58 24.17
N ASP A 296 8.91 -19.40 25.18
CA ASP A 296 8.03 -19.49 26.34
C ASP A 296 7.85 -18.07 26.88
N ALA A 297 6.64 -17.74 27.32
CA ALA A 297 6.25 -16.42 27.80
C ALA A 297 7.14 -15.95 28.98
N MET A 298 8.35 -15.43 28.68
CA MET A 298 9.23 -14.82 29.67
C MET A 298 8.75 -13.41 30.09
N PHE A 299 7.71 -12.89 29.44
CA PHE A 299 7.06 -11.66 29.84
C PHE A 299 5.92 -12.00 30.80
N SER A 300 6.23 -11.94 32.10
CA SER A 300 5.24 -12.07 33.18
C SER A 300 4.14 -11.03 32.99
N ALA A 301 2.91 -11.52 32.81
CA ALA A 301 1.66 -10.75 32.69
C ALA A 301 1.38 -9.81 33.88
N ALA A 302 2.05 -10.03 35.02
CA ALA A 302 1.65 -9.49 36.31
C ALA A 302 1.92 -7.99 36.52
N ALA A 303 2.51 -7.26 35.54
CA ALA A 303 2.96 -5.88 35.75
C ALA A 303 2.55 -4.86 34.66
N ILE A 304 1.73 -5.23 33.67
CA ILE A 304 1.39 -4.31 32.57
C ILE A 304 0.18 -3.46 32.97
N GLU A 305 0.45 -2.33 33.62
CA GLU A 305 -0.57 -1.30 33.86
C GLU A 305 -1.03 -0.69 32.53
N LEU A 306 -2.33 -0.80 32.25
CA LEU A 306 -3.05 -0.03 31.25
C LEU A 306 -3.81 1.10 31.96
N PRO A 307 -4.06 2.24 31.30
CA PRO A 307 -4.92 3.28 31.87
C PRO A 307 -6.30 2.71 32.22
N ASN A 308 -6.79 2.99 33.44
CA ASN A 308 -8.13 2.58 33.87
C ASN A 308 -9.26 3.18 33.01
N GLN A 309 -8.98 4.29 32.33
CA GLN A 309 -9.88 4.92 31.36
C GLN A 309 -9.07 5.28 30.12
N PHE A 310 -9.56 4.85 28.95
CA PHE A 310 -9.04 5.24 27.65
C PHE A 310 -10.00 6.26 27.04
N ASN A 311 -9.69 7.55 27.20
CA ASN A 311 -10.52 8.65 26.71
C ASN A 311 -9.98 9.12 25.35
N ALA A 312 -10.50 8.53 24.27
CA ALA A 312 -10.27 9.01 22.92
C ALA A 312 -11.62 9.30 22.23
N PRO A 313 -11.71 10.32 21.37
CA PRO A 313 -12.92 10.58 20.60
C PRO A 313 -13.30 9.36 19.76
N ASN A 314 -14.58 9.03 19.71
CA ASN A 314 -15.08 7.97 18.84
C ASN A 314 -15.35 8.51 17.42
N LEU A 315 -15.61 7.59 16.47
CA LEU A 315 -15.88 7.97 15.09
C LEU A 315 -17.18 8.76 14.94
N SER A 316 -18.20 8.49 15.77
CA SER A 316 -19.49 9.20 15.74
C SER A 316 -19.34 10.70 16.03
N GLU A 317 -18.41 11.11 16.90
CA GLU A 317 -18.11 12.52 17.17
C GLU A 317 -17.58 13.24 15.92
N LEU A 318 -16.71 12.57 15.13
CA LEU A 318 -16.29 13.11 13.84
C LEU A 318 -17.48 13.20 12.88
N VAL A 319 -18.37 12.20 12.88
CA VAL A 319 -19.57 12.21 12.03
C VAL A 319 -20.53 13.34 12.43
N ASP A 320 -20.61 13.72 13.71
CA ASP A 320 -21.36 14.89 14.19
C ASP A 320 -20.90 16.18 13.53
N GLU A 321 -19.59 16.43 13.54
CA GLU A 321 -19.01 17.59 12.87
C GLU A 321 -19.20 17.54 11.34
N ILE A 322 -19.07 16.35 10.72
CA ILE A 322 -19.31 16.19 9.28
C ILE A 322 -20.76 16.51 8.92
N ALA A 323 -21.71 15.99 9.70
CA ALA A 323 -23.14 16.13 9.50
C ALA A 323 -23.63 17.58 9.60
N ALA A 324 -22.96 18.40 10.42
CA ALA A 324 -23.30 19.81 10.62
C ALA A 324 -23.29 20.65 9.33
N ASP A 325 -22.50 20.25 8.32
CA ASP A 325 -22.43 20.94 7.02
C ASP A 325 -23.60 20.59 6.07
N GLY A 326 -24.39 19.55 6.41
CA GLY A 326 -25.58 19.11 5.66
C GLY A 326 -25.31 18.44 4.30
N HIS A 327 -24.19 18.73 3.66
CA HIS A 327 -23.71 18.07 2.44
C HIS A 327 -22.18 18.20 2.33
N GLY A 328 -21.58 17.46 1.40
CA GLY A 328 -20.15 17.53 1.13
C GLY A 328 -19.55 16.21 0.70
N LEU A 329 -18.28 16.25 0.35
CA LEU A 329 -17.47 15.09 0.01
C LEU A 329 -16.68 14.63 1.24
N VAL A 330 -16.77 13.34 1.58
CA VAL A 330 -15.96 12.69 2.60
C VAL A 330 -15.10 11.63 1.91
N MET A 331 -13.78 11.81 1.91
CA MET A 331 -12.85 10.85 1.32
C MET A 331 -12.12 10.08 2.40
N VAL A 332 -12.22 8.75 2.37
CA VAL A 332 -11.53 7.86 3.31
C VAL A 332 -10.29 7.32 2.63
N MET A 333 -9.12 7.76 3.11
CA MET A 333 -7.80 7.50 2.52
C MET A 333 -6.89 6.75 3.48
N GLY A 334 -5.87 6.07 2.97
CA GLY A 334 -4.97 5.26 3.78
C GLY A 334 -4.46 4.03 3.05
N LYS A 335 -3.51 3.33 3.66
CA LYS A 335 -2.86 2.17 3.05
C LYS A 335 -3.82 0.99 2.86
N GLY A 336 -3.43 0.01 2.08
CA GLY A 336 -4.26 -1.18 1.86
C GLY A 336 -4.41 -1.98 3.16
N GLY A 337 -5.64 -2.33 3.56
CA GLY A 337 -5.90 -3.17 4.74
C GLY A 337 -6.08 -2.45 6.08
N VAL A 338 -5.99 -1.12 6.14
CA VAL A 338 -6.25 -0.34 7.37
C VAL A 338 -7.74 -0.26 7.74
N GLY A 339 -8.65 -0.72 6.86
CA GLY A 339 -10.10 -0.75 7.10
C GLY A 339 -10.90 0.42 6.50
N LYS A 340 -10.38 1.09 5.46
CA LYS A 340 -11.04 2.21 4.76
C LYS A 340 -12.49 1.91 4.37
N THR A 341 -12.71 0.80 3.68
CA THR A 341 -14.03 0.35 3.21
C THR A 341 -15.03 0.22 4.36
N THR A 342 -14.60 -0.39 5.46
CA THR A 342 -15.43 -0.58 6.66
C THR A 342 -15.78 0.76 7.32
N LEU A 343 -14.80 1.66 7.45
CA LEU A 343 -15.02 2.98 8.05
C LEU A 343 -15.86 3.89 7.14
N ALA A 344 -15.65 3.84 5.82
CA ALA A 344 -16.48 4.55 4.84
C ALA A 344 -17.94 4.08 4.94
N ALA A 345 -18.18 2.78 5.04
CA ALA A 345 -19.51 2.23 5.26
C ALA A 345 -20.10 2.70 6.61
N ALA A 346 -19.33 2.66 7.70
CA ALA A 346 -19.79 3.11 9.01
C ALA A 346 -20.17 4.61 9.03
N ILE A 347 -19.36 5.47 8.42
CA ILE A 347 -19.65 6.90 8.27
C ILE A 347 -20.92 7.10 7.44
N ALA A 348 -21.05 6.40 6.31
CA ALA A 348 -22.21 6.52 5.43
C ALA A 348 -23.51 6.06 6.11
N VAL A 349 -23.46 4.95 6.85
CA VAL A 349 -24.59 4.45 7.64
C VAL A 349 -25.00 5.44 8.72
N GLU A 350 -24.03 6.01 9.44
CA GLU A 350 -24.31 6.94 10.54
C GLU A 350 -24.90 8.26 10.02
N LEU A 351 -24.39 8.80 8.90
CA LEU A 351 -24.98 9.94 8.21
C LEU A 351 -26.41 9.65 7.71
N ALA A 352 -26.64 8.49 7.07
CA ALA A 352 -27.95 8.11 6.55
C ALA A 352 -28.98 7.90 7.67
N THR A 353 -28.55 7.33 8.81
CA THR A 353 -29.40 7.12 10.00
C THR A 353 -29.89 8.44 10.61
N ARG A 354 -29.13 9.52 10.41
CA ARG A 354 -29.51 10.89 10.80
C ARG A 354 -30.47 11.56 9.82
N GLY A 355 -30.93 10.83 8.80
CA GLY A 355 -31.86 11.32 7.79
C GLY A 355 -31.21 12.13 6.66
N LEU A 356 -29.88 12.14 6.57
CA LEU A 356 -29.16 12.86 5.52
C LEU A 356 -29.09 12.01 4.24
N PRO A 357 -29.18 12.63 3.05
CA PRO A 357 -28.97 11.91 1.80
C PRO A 357 -27.49 11.58 1.64
N VAL A 358 -27.18 10.30 1.47
CA VAL A 358 -25.81 9.80 1.36
C VAL A 358 -25.64 8.96 0.10
N HIS A 359 -24.52 9.16 -0.58
CA HIS A 359 -24.03 8.29 -1.65
C HIS A 359 -22.69 7.72 -1.24
N LEU A 360 -22.64 6.42 -0.96
CA LEU A 360 -21.40 5.68 -0.74
C LEU A 360 -20.89 5.13 -2.07
N THR A 361 -19.64 5.42 -2.41
CA THR A 361 -18.96 4.89 -3.59
C THR A 361 -17.61 4.29 -3.20
N THR A 362 -17.21 3.19 -3.83
CA THR A 362 -15.83 2.67 -3.73
C THR A 362 -15.14 2.70 -5.09
N SER A 363 -13.85 3.06 -5.08
CA SER A 363 -12.95 2.85 -6.21
C SER A 363 -12.01 1.66 -6.01
N ASP A 364 -12.16 0.89 -4.92
CA ASP A 364 -11.37 -0.31 -4.68
C ASP A 364 -12.01 -1.52 -5.39
N PRO A 365 -11.33 -2.14 -6.38
CA PRO A 365 -11.84 -3.31 -7.08
C PRO A 365 -11.92 -4.57 -6.19
N ALA A 366 -11.33 -4.55 -4.99
CA ALA A 366 -11.45 -5.61 -4.00
C ALA A 366 -12.46 -5.31 -2.88
N ALA A 367 -13.07 -4.12 -2.86
CA ALA A 367 -14.06 -3.76 -1.86
C ALA A 367 -15.40 -4.45 -2.14
N HIS A 368 -15.83 -5.26 -1.18
CA HIS A 368 -17.15 -5.88 -1.15
C HIS A 368 -18.11 -5.06 -0.27
N LEU A 369 -18.45 -3.83 -0.73
CA LEU A 369 -19.34 -2.94 0.03
C LEU A 369 -20.73 -3.52 0.27
N ALA A 370 -21.24 -4.30 -0.68
CA ALA A 370 -22.52 -4.99 -0.55
C ALA A 370 -22.50 -6.03 0.59
N ASP A 371 -21.40 -6.77 0.72
CA ASP A 371 -21.22 -7.76 1.78
C ASP A 371 -21.12 -7.08 3.17
N THR A 372 -20.59 -5.85 3.25
CA THR A 372 -20.51 -5.13 4.53
C THR A 372 -21.83 -4.53 5.00
N LEU A 373 -22.77 -4.25 4.10
CA LEU A 373 -23.97 -3.45 4.42
C LEU A 373 -25.24 -4.27 4.69
N GLU A 374 -25.28 -5.58 4.43
CA GLU A 374 -26.42 -6.52 4.63
C GLU A 374 -27.78 -5.82 4.86
N GLY A 375 -28.35 -5.24 3.80
CA GLY A 375 -29.64 -4.53 3.86
C GLY A 375 -29.71 -3.28 2.98
N SER A 376 -30.88 -2.62 2.98
CA SER A 376 -31.11 -1.33 2.32
C SER A 376 -31.51 -0.27 3.35
N LEU A 377 -30.79 0.84 3.38
CA LEU A 377 -31.13 2.00 4.22
C LEU A 377 -31.86 3.06 3.38
N PRO A 378 -33.03 3.55 3.82
CA PRO A 378 -33.64 4.72 3.20
C PRO A 378 -32.68 5.91 3.40
N ASN A 379 -32.29 6.56 2.31
CA ASN A 379 -31.28 7.64 2.22
C ASN A 379 -29.82 7.24 1.97
N LEU A 380 -29.51 5.94 1.81
CA LEU A 380 -28.16 5.50 1.40
C LEU A 380 -28.19 4.90 -0.01
N ALA A 381 -27.60 5.60 -0.97
CA ALA A 381 -27.29 5.07 -2.28
C ALA A 381 -25.89 4.43 -2.28
N LEU A 382 -25.76 3.28 -2.91
CA LEU A 382 -24.48 2.59 -3.08
C LEU A 382 -24.12 2.55 -4.58
N SER A 383 -22.89 2.92 -4.91
CA SER A 383 -22.33 2.67 -6.23
C SER A 383 -20.91 2.14 -6.13
N ARG A 384 -20.42 1.65 -7.26
CA ARG A 384 -19.05 1.17 -7.43
C ARG A 384 -18.49 1.78 -8.69
N ILE A 385 -17.26 2.27 -8.60
CA ILE A 385 -16.48 2.68 -9.77
C ILE A 385 -15.68 1.45 -10.18
N ASP A 386 -16.22 0.66 -11.08
CA ASP A 386 -15.50 -0.46 -11.70
C ASP A 386 -14.59 0.09 -12.83
N PRO A 387 -13.26 -0.09 -12.75
CA PRO A 387 -12.35 0.40 -13.79
C PRO A 387 -12.65 -0.16 -15.17
N GLN A 388 -13.05 -1.43 -15.29
CA GLN A 388 -13.35 -2.07 -16.56
C GLN A 388 -14.63 -1.49 -17.16
N GLU A 389 -15.67 -1.31 -16.35
CA GLU A 389 -16.93 -0.70 -16.79
C GLU A 389 -16.75 0.78 -17.15
N ALA A 390 -16.00 1.53 -16.33
CA ALA A 390 -15.67 2.92 -16.59
C ALA A 390 -14.92 3.07 -17.91
N THR A 391 -13.89 2.24 -18.13
CA THR A 391 -13.10 2.22 -19.36
C THR A 391 -13.94 1.87 -20.57
N ALA A 392 -14.74 0.80 -20.51
CA ALA A 392 -15.63 0.43 -21.60
C ALA A 392 -16.60 1.57 -21.97
N ARG A 393 -17.17 2.23 -20.96
CA ARG A 393 -18.07 3.38 -21.16
C ARG A 393 -17.36 4.59 -21.78
N TYR A 394 -16.15 4.90 -21.32
CA TYR A 394 -15.34 5.98 -21.87
C TYR A 394 -14.94 5.70 -23.32
N ARG A 395 -14.46 4.49 -23.61
CA ARG A 395 -14.12 4.03 -24.95
C ARG A 395 -15.30 4.17 -25.89
N GLN A 396 -16.48 3.69 -25.48
CA GLN A 396 -17.70 3.81 -26.26
C GLN A 396 -18.03 5.28 -26.55
N HIS A 397 -17.96 6.16 -25.55
CA HIS A 397 -18.21 7.58 -25.74
C HIS A 397 -17.24 8.25 -26.72
N VAL A 398 -15.94 7.94 -26.65
CA VAL A 398 -14.94 8.47 -27.58
C VAL A 398 -15.16 7.92 -28.99
N MET A 399 -15.52 6.65 -29.13
CA MET A 399 -15.86 6.03 -30.41
C MET A 399 -17.11 6.64 -31.04
N ASP A 400 -18.14 6.93 -30.24
CA ASP A 400 -19.38 7.55 -30.71
C ASP A 400 -19.22 9.04 -31.07
N THR A 401 -18.19 9.71 -30.53
CA THR A 401 -17.95 11.14 -30.75
C THR A 401 -16.82 11.38 -31.75
N LYS A 402 -15.56 11.11 -31.36
CA LYS A 402 -14.38 11.28 -32.21
C LYS A 402 -14.32 10.26 -33.33
N GLY A 403 -14.82 9.04 -33.10
CA GLY A 403 -14.86 7.97 -34.10
C GLY A 403 -15.99 8.07 -35.12
N ALA A 404 -16.97 8.99 -34.95
CA ALA A 404 -18.13 9.10 -35.82
C ALA A 404 -17.82 9.55 -37.25
N HIS A 405 -16.71 10.28 -37.43
CA HIS A 405 -16.31 10.87 -38.71
C HIS A 405 -15.03 10.25 -39.28
N LEU A 406 -14.52 9.19 -38.66
CA LEU A 406 -13.33 8.47 -39.13
C LEU A 406 -13.71 7.36 -40.11
N ASP A 407 -12.83 7.07 -41.05
CA ASP A 407 -12.92 5.89 -41.90
C ASP A 407 -12.58 4.61 -41.10
N ALA A 408 -12.68 3.45 -41.73
CA ALA A 408 -12.49 2.17 -41.04
C ALA A 408 -11.07 2.02 -40.46
N GLU A 409 -10.06 2.56 -41.13
CA GLU A 409 -8.66 2.54 -40.70
C GLU A 409 -8.43 3.51 -39.53
N GLY A 410 -8.98 4.72 -39.61
CA GLY A 410 -8.95 5.70 -38.52
C GLY A 410 -9.70 5.24 -37.27
N ARG A 411 -10.84 4.55 -37.42
CA ARG A 411 -11.54 3.92 -36.28
C ARG A 411 -10.70 2.83 -35.62
N ALA A 412 -10.04 1.98 -36.41
CA ALA A 412 -9.21 0.91 -35.87
C ALA A 412 -8.00 1.46 -35.09
N LEU A 413 -7.37 2.53 -35.59
CA LEU A 413 -6.28 3.21 -34.90
C LEU A 413 -6.74 3.84 -33.57
N LEU A 414 -7.90 4.51 -33.57
CA LEU A 414 -8.49 5.09 -32.37
C LEU A 414 -8.87 4.02 -31.34
N GLU A 415 -9.38 2.86 -31.78
CA GLU A 415 -9.70 1.74 -30.89
C GLU A 415 -8.47 1.15 -30.20
N GLU A 416 -7.32 1.15 -30.87
CA GLU A 416 -6.05 0.66 -30.33
C GLU A 416 -5.44 1.66 -29.33
N ASP A 417 -5.48 2.96 -29.66
CA ASP A 417 -5.08 4.03 -28.73
C ASP A 417 -5.89 3.98 -27.42
N LEU A 418 -7.20 3.75 -27.55
CA LEU A 418 -8.14 3.57 -26.43
C LEU A 418 -7.94 2.28 -25.61
N ARG A 419 -6.98 1.41 -25.98
CA ARG A 419 -6.55 0.26 -25.15
C ARG A 419 -5.34 0.58 -24.28
N SER A 420 -4.78 1.79 -24.40
CA SER A 420 -3.68 2.26 -23.55
C SER A 420 -4.09 2.28 -22.06
N PRO A 421 -3.19 1.93 -21.12
CA PRO A 421 -3.41 2.08 -19.68
C PRO A 421 -3.87 3.48 -19.27
N CYS A 422 -3.41 4.53 -19.96
CA CYS A 422 -3.82 5.91 -19.71
C CYS A 422 -5.34 6.13 -19.93
N THR A 423 -5.96 5.33 -20.80
CA THR A 423 -7.40 5.39 -21.06
C THR A 423 -8.21 4.95 -19.85
N GLU A 424 -7.75 3.92 -19.15
CA GLU A 424 -8.38 3.45 -17.91
C GLU A 424 -8.30 4.53 -16.83
N GLU A 425 -7.14 5.16 -16.66
CA GLU A 425 -6.93 6.25 -15.69
C GLU A 425 -7.87 7.44 -15.95
N ILE A 426 -8.00 7.86 -17.21
CA ILE A 426 -8.93 8.94 -17.62
C ILE A 426 -10.38 8.53 -17.33
N ALA A 427 -10.75 7.29 -17.66
CA ALA A 427 -12.11 6.80 -17.50
C ALA A 427 -12.53 6.73 -16.01
N VAL A 428 -11.64 6.19 -15.17
CA VAL A 428 -11.81 6.16 -13.71
C VAL A 428 -11.88 7.57 -13.15
N PHE A 429 -11.03 8.48 -13.63
CA PHE A 429 -11.05 9.89 -13.24
C PHE A 429 -12.37 10.59 -13.58
N GLN A 430 -12.98 10.30 -14.74
CA GLN A 430 -14.28 10.88 -15.10
C GLN A 430 -15.42 10.36 -14.21
N ALA A 431 -15.40 9.06 -13.89
CA ALA A 431 -16.37 8.47 -12.97
C ALA A 431 -16.23 9.09 -11.57
N PHE A 432 -15.00 9.23 -11.09
CA PHE A 432 -14.65 9.89 -9.84
C PHE A 432 -15.11 11.36 -9.80
N SER A 433 -14.87 12.13 -10.88
CA SER A 433 -15.30 13.51 -11.01
C SER A 433 -16.83 13.67 -10.99
N ARG A 434 -17.59 12.70 -11.52
CA ARG A 434 -19.06 12.71 -11.43
C ARG A 434 -19.52 12.57 -9.99
N ALA A 435 -18.94 11.61 -9.25
CA ALA A 435 -19.26 11.41 -7.84
C ALA A 435 -18.94 12.64 -6.99
N ILE A 436 -17.79 13.29 -7.20
CA ILE A 436 -17.39 14.52 -6.49
C ILE A 436 -18.44 15.63 -6.65
N ARG A 437 -18.97 15.84 -7.86
CA ARG A 437 -19.96 16.90 -8.13
C ARG A 437 -21.29 16.69 -7.40
N GLU A 438 -21.65 15.45 -7.08
CA GLU A 438 -22.84 15.18 -6.28
C GLU A 438 -22.72 15.69 -4.84
N GLY A 439 -21.50 15.84 -4.33
CA GLY A 439 -21.18 16.37 -3.01
C GLY A 439 -21.71 17.78 -2.76
N GLY A 440 -22.06 18.54 -3.81
CA GLY A 440 -22.69 19.86 -3.68
C GLY A 440 -24.16 19.84 -3.27
N ARG A 441 -24.81 18.67 -3.19
CA ARG A 441 -26.26 18.55 -2.85
C ARG A 441 -26.57 17.52 -1.77
N LYS A 442 -25.67 16.57 -1.56
CA LYS A 442 -25.81 15.47 -0.60
C LYS A 442 -24.43 15.07 -0.10
N PHE A 443 -24.36 14.17 0.88
CA PHE A 443 -23.08 13.59 1.25
C PHE A 443 -22.63 12.55 0.22
N VAL A 444 -21.36 12.64 -0.19
CA VAL A 444 -20.69 11.60 -0.97
C VAL A 444 -19.58 11.05 -0.10
N VAL A 445 -19.71 9.81 0.34
CA VAL A 445 -18.67 9.10 1.09
C VAL A 445 -17.91 8.22 0.11
N MET A 446 -16.61 8.42 0.02
CA MET A 446 -15.77 7.75 -0.96
C MET A 446 -14.74 6.88 -0.28
N ASP A 447 -14.88 5.57 -0.46
CA ASP A 447 -13.85 4.59 -0.16
C ASP A 447 -12.81 4.60 -1.28
N THR A 448 -11.62 5.11 -0.98
CA THR A 448 -10.56 5.25 -1.98
C THR A 448 -9.72 3.98 -2.11
N ALA A 449 -9.17 3.74 -3.29
CA ALA A 449 -8.12 2.75 -3.51
C ALA A 449 -6.89 3.01 -2.61
N PRO A 450 -5.94 2.05 -2.47
CA PRO A 450 -4.71 2.26 -1.70
C PRO A 450 -3.95 3.51 -2.14
N THR A 451 -3.26 4.16 -1.18
CA THR A 451 -2.63 5.49 -1.32
C THR A 451 -1.93 5.76 -2.64
N GLY A 452 -1.13 4.82 -3.16
CA GLY A 452 -0.40 5.01 -4.42
C GLY A 452 -1.33 5.24 -5.63
N HIS A 453 -2.42 4.48 -5.73
CA HIS A 453 -3.40 4.63 -6.81
C HIS A 453 -4.19 5.94 -6.67
N THR A 454 -4.53 6.30 -5.42
CA THR A 454 -5.28 7.54 -5.18
C THR A 454 -4.43 8.78 -5.46
N LEU A 455 -3.12 8.74 -5.19
CA LEU A 455 -2.21 9.83 -5.59
C LEU A 455 -2.08 9.95 -7.11
N LEU A 456 -2.01 8.85 -7.84
CA LEU A 456 -2.02 8.87 -9.32
C LEU A 456 -3.32 9.50 -9.87
N LEU A 457 -4.47 9.17 -9.26
CA LEU A 457 -5.74 9.81 -9.62
C LEU A 457 -5.72 11.32 -9.31
N LEU A 458 -5.15 11.74 -8.18
CA LEU A 458 -5.00 13.15 -7.83
C LEU A 458 -4.02 13.89 -8.75
N ASP A 459 -2.95 13.24 -9.20
CA ASP A 459 -2.01 13.79 -10.16
C ASP A 459 -2.68 14.00 -11.52
N ALA A 460 -3.47 13.02 -12.00
CA ALA A 460 -4.29 13.18 -13.20
C ALA A 460 -5.32 14.32 -13.04
N THR A 461 -5.93 14.43 -11.86
CA THR A 461 -6.83 15.54 -11.50
C THR A 461 -6.11 16.89 -11.57
N GLY A 462 -4.87 16.93 -11.09
CA GLY A 462 -4.01 18.11 -11.08
C GLY A 462 -3.53 18.52 -12.47
N ALA A 463 -3.16 17.54 -13.31
CA ALA A 463 -2.80 17.77 -14.71
C ALA A 463 -3.97 18.39 -15.49
N TYR A 464 -5.16 17.79 -15.38
CA TYR A 464 -6.37 18.33 -15.99
C TYR A 464 -6.73 19.73 -15.48
N HIS A 465 -6.56 19.98 -14.18
CA HIS A 465 -6.74 21.31 -13.61
C HIS A 465 -5.79 22.34 -14.23
N ARG A 466 -4.51 22.00 -14.39
CA ARG A 466 -3.51 22.88 -15.03
C ARG A 466 -3.87 23.16 -16.49
N ASP A 467 -4.36 22.16 -17.23
CA ASP A 467 -4.75 22.33 -18.63
C ASP A 467 -5.97 23.25 -18.80
N ILE A 468 -7.03 23.04 -18.01
CA ILE A 468 -8.18 23.95 -18.00
C ILE A 468 -7.74 25.35 -17.56
N ALA A 469 -6.94 25.46 -16.50
CA ALA A 469 -6.50 26.76 -16.00
C ALA A 469 -5.68 27.54 -17.03
N ARG A 470 -4.86 26.86 -17.83
CA ARG A 470 -4.14 27.46 -18.97
C ARG A 470 -5.11 27.94 -20.06
N GLN A 471 -6.03 27.07 -20.50
CA GLN A 471 -6.97 27.39 -21.59
C GLN A 471 -8.00 28.47 -21.20
N MET A 472 -8.51 28.43 -19.97
CA MET A 472 -9.56 29.34 -19.50
C MET A 472 -9.00 30.61 -18.84
N GLY A 473 -7.76 30.60 -18.35
CA GLY A 473 -7.08 31.78 -17.81
C GLY A 473 -6.96 32.93 -18.83
N GLU A 474 -6.93 32.60 -20.12
CA GLU A 474 -6.93 33.59 -21.22
C GLU A 474 -8.33 34.17 -21.50
N THR A 475 -9.41 33.49 -21.08
CA THR A 475 -10.80 33.85 -21.41
C THR A 475 -11.55 34.61 -20.31
N GLY A 476 -11.02 34.67 -19.08
CA GLY A 476 -11.62 35.41 -17.96
C GLY A 476 -12.92 34.81 -17.40
N VAL A 477 -13.30 33.58 -17.78
CA VAL A 477 -14.52 32.90 -17.33
C VAL A 477 -14.27 32.16 -16.01
N HIS A 478 -15.17 32.29 -15.03
CA HIS A 478 -15.14 31.49 -13.80
C HIS A 478 -15.44 30.01 -14.09
N PHE A 479 -14.51 29.12 -13.74
CA PHE A 479 -14.67 27.67 -13.83
C PHE A 479 -14.45 27.00 -12.46
N LYS A 480 -15.07 25.84 -12.24
CA LYS A 480 -14.82 24.98 -11.07
C LYS A 480 -14.30 23.64 -11.55
N THR A 481 -13.09 23.28 -11.13
CA THR A 481 -12.53 21.95 -11.40
C THR A 481 -12.74 21.04 -10.19
N PRO A 482 -12.72 19.70 -10.38
CA PRO A 482 -12.71 18.76 -9.27
C PRO A 482 -11.59 19.04 -8.25
N MET A 483 -10.39 19.45 -8.72
CA MET A 483 -9.27 19.77 -7.84
C MET A 483 -9.58 20.95 -6.90
N MET A 484 -10.20 22.02 -7.41
CA MET A 484 -10.61 23.16 -6.56
C MET A 484 -11.63 22.75 -5.48
N GLN A 485 -12.50 21.79 -5.79
CA GLN A 485 -13.44 21.25 -4.80
C GLN A 485 -12.73 20.38 -3.76
N LEU A 486 -11.75 19.56 -4.17
CA LEU A 486 -10.93 18.74 -3.27
C LEU A 486 -10.09 19.59 -2.31
N GLN A 487 -9.61 20.75 -2.77
CA GLN A 487 -8.83 21.69 -1.96
C GLN A 487 -9.70 22.57 -1.04
N ASP A 488 -11.02 22.64 -1.25
CA ASP A 488 -11.93 23.44 -0.43
C ASP A 488 -12.31 22.67 0.85
N PRO A 489 -11.82 23.09 2.05
CA PRO A 489 -12.08 22.37 3.30
C PRO A 489 -13.53 22.43 3.76
N LYS A 490 -14.37 23.32 3.19
CA LYS A 490 -15.81 23.34 3.45
C LYS A 490 -16.56 22.30 2.63
N GLN A 491 -16.06 21.98 1.44
CA GLN A 491 -16.71 21.02 0.54
C GLN A 491 -16.14 19.61 0.66
N THR A 492 -14.87 19.48 1.02
CA THR A 492 -14.18 18.19 1.09
C THR A 492 -13.54 17.96 2.45
N LYS A 493 -13.84 16.81 3.05
CA LYS A 493 -13.21 16.32 4.28
C LYS A 493 -12.46 15.04 3.97
N VAL A 494 -11.12 15.12 4.00
CA VAL A 494 -10.26 13.94 3.84
C VAL A 494 -9.97 13.34 5.21
N LEU A 495 -10.27 12.04 5.36
CA LEU A 495 -10.01 11.24 6.55
C LEU A 495 -8.86 10.27 6.26
N ILE A 496 -7.76 10.40 6.98
CA ILE A 496 -6.65 9.44 6.89
C ILE A 496 -6.85 8.32 7.90
N VAL A 497 -7.03 7.10 7.41
CA VAL A 497 -7.17 5.89 8.23
C VAL A 497 -5.81 5.24 8.40
N THR A 498 -5.48 4.88 9.64
CA THR A 498 -4.27 4.17 10.01
C THR A 498 -4.54 3.14 11.10
N LEU A 499 -3.50 2.41 11.51
CA LEU A 499 -3.48 1.50 12.66
C LEU A 499 -2.54 2.08 13.73
N ALA A 500 -2.73 1.68 14.99
CA ALA A 500 -1.89 2.11 16.11
C ALA A 500 -0.52 1.40 16.13
N GLU A 501 0.20 1.46 15.01
CA GLU A 501 1.51 0.84 14.82
C GLU A 501 2.47 1.82 14.13
N THR A 502 3.76 1.71 14.44
CA THR A 502 4.77 2.67 13.99
C THR A 502 4.83 2.84 12.47
N THR A 503 4.84 1.74 11.69
CA THR A 503 4.90 1.81 10.23
C THR A 503 3.60 2.38 9.63
N PRO A 504 2.39 1.89 9.96
CA PRO A 504 1.14 2.52 9.52
C PRO A 504 1.02 4.01 9.85
N VAL A 505 1.46 4.46 11.02
CA VAL A 505 1.45 5.89 11.38
C VAL A 505 2.42 6.70 10.52
N LEU A 506 3.64 6.20 10.30
CA LEU A 506 4.61 6.85 9.42
C LEU A 506 4.10 6.93 7.97
N GLU A 507 3.53 5.84 7.45
CA GLU A 507 2.94 5.81 6.12
C GLU A 507 1.76 6.79 5.97
N ALA A 508 0.94 6.92 7.00
CA ALA A 508 -0.15 7.89 7.06
C ALA A 508 0.37 9.34 7.11
N ALA A 509 1.49 9.58 7.79
CA ALA A 509 2.15 10.89 7.83
C ALA A 509 2.70 11.28 6.47
N ASN A 510 3.37 10.35 5.78
CA ASN A 510 3.85 10.57 4.42
C ASN A 510 2.69 10.87 3.45
N LEU A 511 1.58 10.12 3.55
CA LEU A 511 0.39 10.41 2.76
C LEU A 511 -0.17 11.81 3.03
N GLN A 512 -0.19 12.24 4.29
CA GLN A 512 -0.62 13.59 4.65
C GLN A 512 0.28 14.64 4.01
N ASP A 513 1.59 14.44 4.01
CA ASP A 513 2.53 15.38 3.39
C ASP A 513 2.35 15.40 1.86
N ASP A 514 2.10 14.25 1.23
CA ASP A 514 1.78 14.16 -0.20
C ASP A 514 0.50 14.94 -0.55
N LEU A 515 -0.56 14.79 0.25
CA LEU A 515 -1.82 15.53 0.09
C LEU A 515 -1.62 17.05 0.27
N ARG A 516 -0.81 17.45 1.25
CA ARG A 516 -0.46 18.86 1.47
C ARG A 516 0.28 19.48 0.29
N ARG A 517 1.18 18.73 -0.36
CA ARG A 517 1.83 19.18 -1.60
C ARG A 517 0.82 19.42 -2.73
N ALA A 518 -0.28 18.67 -2.75
CA ALA A 518 -1.41 18.89 -3.67
C ALA A 518 -2.39 20.00 -3.21
N GLY A 519 -2.11 20.69 -2.09
CA GLY A 519 -2.97 21.72 -1.52
C GLY A 519 -4.21 21.18 -0.80
N ILE A 520 -4.24 19.89 -0.46
CA ILE A 520 -5.34 19.23 0.23
C ILE A 520 -4.92 19.01 1.69
N GLU A 521 -5.57 19.68 2.63
CA GLU A 521 -5.31 19.47 4.06
C GLU A 521 -6.23 18.36 4.60
N PRO A 522 -5.67 17.27 5.17
CA PRO A 522 -6.49 16.26 5.82
C PRO A 522 -7.29 16.83 6.99
N TRP A 523 -8.59 16.50 7.04
CA TRP A 523 -9.52 17.04 8.03
C TRP A 523 -9.41 16.32 9.38
N ALA A 524 -9.21 15.00 9.36
CA ALA A 524 -9.00 14.18 10.56
C ALA A 524 -8.22 12.90 10.26
N TRP A 525 -7.71 12.26 11.33
CA TRP A 525 -7.17 10.91 11.28
C TRP A 525 -8.09 9.92 12.02
N VAL A 526 -8.15 8.67 11.58
CA VAL A 526 -8.89 7.60 12.26
C VAL A 526 -7.94 6.44 12.53
N VAL A 527 -7.70 6.16 13.81
CA VAL A 527 -6.91 5.00 14.25
C VAL A 527 -7.85 3.81 14.40
N ASN A 528 -7.78 2.88 13.46
CA ASN A 528 -8.66 1.72 13.42
C ASN A 528 -8.07 0.50 14.14
N ASN A 529 -8.93 -0.45 14.49
CA ASN A 529 -8.58 -1.73 15.11
C ASN A 529 -7.70 -1.59 16.35
N SER A 530 -7.96 -0.59 17.20
CA SER A 530 -7.18 -0.40 18.42
C SER A 530 -7.51 -1.49 19.44
N VAL A 531 -6.48 -2.25 19.81
CA VAL A 531 -6.52 -3.18 20.93
C VAL A 531 -6.64 -2.41 22.25
N ALA A 532 -6.01 -1.24 22.39
CA ALA A 532 -6.12 -0.41 23.58
C ALA A 532 -7.56 0.04 23.87
N ALA A 533 -8.30 0.45 22.83
CA ALA A 533 -9.71 0.84 22.95
C ALA A 533 -10.67 -0.36 23.16
N ALA A 534 -10.20 -1.59 22.92
CA ALA A 534 -10.99 -2.81 23.10
C ALA A 534 -10.93 -3.40 24.53
N HIS A 535 -10.14 -2.79 25.43
CA HIS A 535 -10.01 -3.19 26.83
C HIS A 535 -9.72 -4.69 27.07
N PRO A 536 -8.61 -5.22 26.54
CA PRO A 536 -8.30 -6.64 26.63
C PRO A 536 -7.88 -7.07 28.03
N HIS A 537 -8.09 -8.35 28.31
CA HIS A 537 -7.66 -9.03 29.53
C HIS A 537 -6.47 -9.96 29.29
N SER A 538 -6.33 -10.51 28.07
CA SER A 538 -5.20 -11.39 27.69
C SER A 538 -3.86 -10.67 27.90
N PRO A 539 -2.89 -11.31 28.57
CA PRO A 539 -1.55 -10.75 28.76
C PRO A 539 -0.91 -10.21 27.48
N LEU A 540 -0.98 -10.97 26.39
CA LEU A 540 -0.44 -10.58 25.09
C LEU A 540 -1.13 -9.32 24.55
N LEU A 541 -2.46 -9.31 24.56
CA LEU A 541 -3.24 -8.16 24.08
C LEU A 541 -3.05 -6.93 24.96
N ARG A 542 -2.88 -7.09 26.28
CA ARG A 542 -2.56 -5.97 27.18
C ARG A 542 -1.20 -5.35 26.89
N GLN A 543 -0.19 -6.16 26.60
CA GLN A 543 1.10 -5.62 26.20
C GLN A 543 1.00 -4.87 24.86
N ARG A 544 0.27 -5.45 23.89
CA ARG A 544 0.02 -4.81 22.59
C ARG A 544 -0.73 -3.48 22.74
N ALA A 545 -1.80 -3.45 23.53
CA ALA A 545 -2.54 -2.24 23.88
C ALA A 545 -1.61 -1.15 24.44
N ARG A 546 -0.69 -1.50 25.35
CA ARG A 546 0.27 -0.55 25.90
C ARG A 546 1.19 0.04 24.83
N ASN A 547 1.61 -0.77 23.85
CA ASN A 547 2.44 -0.32 22.74
C ASN A 547 1.69 0.64 21.81
N GLU A 548 0.38 0.44 21.61
CA GLU A 548 -0.47 1.31 20.81
C GLU A 548 -0.58 2.73 21.37
N LEU A 549 -0.58 2.89 22.70
CA LEU A 549 -0.80 4.19 23.37
C LEU A 549 0.16 5.26 22.87
N ARG A 550 1.42 4.91 22.60
CA ARG A 550 2.42 5.85 22.09
C ARG A 550 2.08 6.35 20.68
N GLU A 551 1.62 5.46 19.82
CA GLU A 551 1.30 5.78 18.43
C GLU A 551 -0.02 6.57 18.35
N ILE A 552 -1.00 6.22 19.20
CA ILE A 552 -2.25 6.97 19.35
C ILE A 552 -1.97 8.40 19.85
N ASP A 553 -1.12 8.54 20.87
CA ASP A 553 -0.69 9.85 21.38
C ASP A 553 0.04 10.67 20.30
N ALA A 554 0.89 10.04 19.49
CA ALA A 554 1.54 10.71 18.36
C ALA A 554 0.53 11.22 17.32
N VAL A 555 -0.51 10.43 17.00
CA VAL A 555 -1.59 10.87 16.10
C VAL A 555 -2.31 12.09 16.69
N ALA A 556 -2.68 12.03 17.97
CA ALA A 556 -3.43 13.07 18.65
C ALA A 556 -2.65 14.38 18.86
N THR A 557 -1.33 14.30 19.09
CA THR A 557 -0.51 15.46 19.49
C THR A 557 0.34 16.02 18.36
N LYS A 558 0.73 15.22 17.37
CA LYS A 558 1.68 15.61 16.32
C LYS A 558 1.09 15.64 14.92
N HIS A 559 0.22 14.68 14.59
CA HIS A 559 -0.19 14.47 13.20
C HIS A 559 -1.53 15.10 12.85
N ALA A 560 -2.52 15.02 13.74
CA ALA A 560 -3.90 15.36 13.42
C ALA A 560 -4.52 16.35 14.41
N ARG A 561 -5.25 17.35 13.91
CA ARG A 561 -6.05 18.27 14.74
C ARG A 561 -7.31 17.61 15.29
N ARG A 562 -7.85 16.67 14.52
CA ARG A 562 -9.00 15.83 14.85
C ARG A 562 -8.58 14.39 14.69
N HIS A 563 -8.95 13.56 15.66
CA HIS A 563 -8.72 12.14 15.57
C HIS A 563 -9.89 11.37 16.15
N ALA A 564 -10.07 10.13 15.70
CA ALA A 564 -10.93 9.16 16.34
C ALA A 564 -10.19 7.84 16.52
N VAL A 565 -10.55 7.09 17.56
CA VAL A 565 -10.05 5.74 17.80
C VAL A 565 -11.20 4.75 17.75
N VAL A 566 -11.05 3.72 16.93
CA VAL A 566 -12.05 2.67 16.73
C VAL A 566 -11.53 1.36 17.33
N PRO A 567 -12.27 0.71 18.25
CA PRO A 567 -11.81 -0.50 18.91
C PRO A 567 -11.72 -1.68 17.94
N LEU A 568 -10.81 -2.60 18.23
CA LEU A 568 -10.83 -3.93 17.62
C LEU A 568 -12.08 -4.68 18.09
N LEU A 569 -12.91 -5.13 17.15
CA LEU A 569 -14.14 -5.86 17.46
C LEU A 569 -13.91 -7.38 17.48
N THR A 570 -14.70 -8.05 18.33
CA THR A 570 -14.81 -9.52 18.42
C THR A 570 -15.32 -10.12 17.12
N GLU A 571 -16.31 -9.49 16.52
CA GLU A 571 -16.93 -9.91 15.27
C GLU A 571 -16.70 -8.89 14.14
N GLU A 572 -16.76 -9.34 12.89
CA GLU A 572 -16.69 -8.41 11.77
C GLU A 572 -17.90 -7.48 11.78
N PRO A 573 -17.70 -6.15 11.59
CA PRO A 573 -18.77 -5.16 11.59
C PRO A 573 -19.53 -5.21 10.26
N VAL A 574 -20.24 -6.31 10.04
CA VAL A 574 -21.12 -6.53 8.90
C VAL A 574 -22.55 -6.19 9.31
N GLY A 575 -23.26 -5.48 8.43
CA GLY A 575 -24.62 -5.03 8.65
C GLY A 575 -24.71 -3.69 9.39
N VAL A 576 -25.86 -3.03 9.19
CA VAL A 576 -26.13 -1.67 9.67
C VAL A 576 -25.91 -1.51 11.18
N GLU A 577 -26.41 -2.45 11.99
CA GLU A 577 -26.33 -2.34 13.46
C GLU A 577 -24.88 -2.38 13.96
N ARG A 578 -24.05 -3.26 13.40
CA ARG A 578 -22.65 -3.42 13.80
C ARG A 578 -21.78 -2.29 13.28
N LEU A 579 -22.04 -1.79 12.07
CA LEU A 579 -21.38 -0.59 11.55
C LEU A 579 -21.67 0.63 12.43
N ARG A 580 -22.88 0.74 13.01
CA ARG A 580 -23.20 1.78 14.01
C ARG A 580 -22.51 1.54 15.35
N ALA A 581 -22.43 0.29 15.82
CA ALA A 581 -21.68 -0.03 17.04
C ALA A 581 -20.20 0.35 16.93
N LEU A 582 -19.59 0.08 15.76
CA LEU A 582 -18.24 0.49 15.40
C LEU A 582 -18.07 2.01 15.51
N ALA A 583 -19.01 2.78 14.96
CA ALA A 583 -18.95 4.25 14.98
C ALA A 583 -19.01 4.82 16.42
N ASN A 584 -19.82 4.21 17.28
CA ASN A 584 -20.02 4.63 18.67
C ASN A 584 -18.92 4.14 19.63
N GLY A 585 -17.92 3.40 19.14
CA GLY A 585 -16.84 2.87 19.98
C GLY A 585 -17.30 1.82 21.00
N LYS A 586 -18.45 1.17 20.80
CA LYS A 586 -18.90 0.09 21.67
C LYS A 586 -18.30 -1.23 21.18
N ALA A 587 -17.39 -1.81 21.97
CA ALA A 587 -17.00 -3.20 21.80
C ALA A 587 -18.23 -4.07 22.10
N SER A 588 -18.77 -4.73 21.07
CA SER A 588 -19.89 -5.67 21.19
C SER A 588 -19.43 -7.03 21.69
#